data_AF-A0A6P1MDR3-F1
#
_entry.id   AF-A0A6P1MDR3-F1
#
_cell.length_a   1.000
_cell.length_b   1.000
_cell.length_c   1.000
_cell.angle_alpha   90.00
_cell.angle_beta   90.00
_cell.angle_gamma   90.00
#
_symmetry.space_group_name_H-M   'P 1'
#
loop_
_entity.id
_entity.type
_entity.pdbx_description
1 polymer ?
#
loop_
_entity_poly.entity_id
_entity_poly.type
_entity_poly.pdbx_seq_one_letter_code
_entity_poly.pdbx_strand_id
1 'polypeptide(L)'
;MKKKVGNKVFILILFCLILLVVTCTDSVSGKLELSKEENVQLTALLGDLNENATEQVRSDVGTLLHKADILMQEREGKKDYKMSDKETEIWQKITALLDKETIRQFGEDNYKEDKPDPKLDYGKETMANLKKILSRKDWDKLNQLREEYFKATENDDEQYDVDINKEIKDIVGKYRKLDADAIALNLLDDKNQKNFGMFVITPAFNAVYQEGSQNGLDSLSKKEQKNLEKNWKAVTDILPKELFANFKYFKVGGDGELGTYAYVIPVDDQGKTWCMTVDPADIKDDGLFPYTVVHEMCHYLTLNEKQVEYFGDNEKYYPENRYSDWECVANEDSYLQAYYKAFWKDMINDWATDPENAYFYDRHKSEFVTGYASTECAEDLAESFCAYVFLKSADTPGVQAKFDFFDRYPELKQLKQQILKKVKANHVYVNPEIEPDDGKIFDDAA
;
A
#
# COMPACT_ATOMS: atom_id res chain seq x y z
N MET A 1 -11.46 64.83 -43.11
CA MET A 1 -12.08 64.22 -41.92
C MET A 1 -11.07 63.27 -41.27
N LYS A 2 -10.81 63.49 -39.97
CA LYS A 2 -10.29 62.56 -38.92
C LYS A 2 -9.23 61.52 -39.36
N LYS A 3 -7.94 61.75 -39.06
CA LYS A 3 -7.21 61.38 -37.81
C LYS A 3 -7.04 59.85 -37.66
N LYS A 4 -5.91 59.26 -37.24
CA LYS A 4 -4.48 59.60 -37.02
C LYS A 4 -3.95 58.38 -36.22
N VAL A 5 -2.72 57.91 -36.51
CA VAL A 5 -1.77 57.28 -35.55
C VAL A 5 -2.15 55.87 -35.03
N GLY A 6 -1.27 54.89 -34.93
CA GLY A 6 0.18 54.82 -35.12
C GLY A 6 0.72 53.55 -34.44
N ASN A 7 1.91 53.14 -34.87
CA ASN A 7 2.73 52.10 -34.24
C ASN A 7 2.78 52.30 -32.73
N LYS A 8 2.45 51.24 -31.97
CA LYS A 8 2.88 51.09 -30.58
C LYS A 8 3.45 49.71 -30.37
N VAL A 9 4.76 49.71 -30.22
CA VAL A 9 5.57 48.78 -29.43
C VAL A 9 4.81 48.46 -28.13
N PHE A 10 4.46 47.20 -27.92
CA PHE A 10 4.06 46.73 -26.59
C PHE A 10 5.32 46.22 -25.88
N ILE A 11 5.75 47.02 -24.92
CA ILE A 11 6.72 46.67 -23.89
C ILE A 11 6.08 45.53 -23.07
N LEU A 12 6.69 44.34 -23.12
CA LEU A 12 6.39 43.29 -22.17
C LEU A 12 6.95 43.75 -20.82
N ILE A 13 6.08 44.20 -19.92
CA ILE A 13 6.44 44.46 -18.53
C ILE A 13 6.55 43.09 -17.85
N LEU A 14 7.78 42.65 -17.65
CA LEU A 14 8.14 41.51 -16.82
C LEU A 14 7.77 41.87 -15.37
N PHE A 15 6.64 41.37 -14.87
CA PHE A 15 6.39 41.35 -13.44
C PHE A 15 7.23 40.22 -12.83
N CYS A 16 8.47 40.53 -12.45
CA CYS A 16 9.18 39.73 -11.47
C CYS A 16 8.47 39.90 -10.12
N LEU A 17 7.58 38.98 -9.78
CA LEU A 17 7.24 38.73 -8.38
C LEU A 17 8.49 38.12 -7.74
N ILE A 18 9.31 38.99 -7.17
CA ILE A 18 10.28 38.57 -6.16
C ILE A 18 9.44 38.26 -4.92
N LEU A 19 9.23 36.97 -4.65
CA LEU A 19 8.88 36.51 -3.30
C LEU A 19 10.06 36.87 -2.41
N LEU A 20 9.93 38.01 -1.72
CA LEU A 20 10.78 38.34 -0.60
C LEU A 20 10.42 37.36 0.52
N VAL A 21 11.19 36.28 0.63
CA VAL A 21 11.28 35.53 1.88
C VAL A 21 11.91 36.50 2.87
N VAL A 22 11.09 37.07 3.74
CA VAL A 22 11.53 37.91 4.84
C VAL A 22 12.17 36.96 5.85
N THR A 23 13.50 36.85 5.83
CA THR A 23 14.25 36.35 6.98
C THR A 23 14.24 37.45 8.03
N CYS A 24 13.21 37.47 8.88
CA CYS A 24 13.27 38.22 10.12
C CYS A 24 14.17 37.44 11.07
N THR A 25 15.44 37.83 11.15
CA THR A 25 16.27 37.46 12.28
C THR A 25 15.88 38.36 13.44
N ASP A 26 15.12 37.83 14.40
CA ASP A 26 14.83 38.58 15.62
C ASP A 26 16.15 38.70 16.41
N SER A 27 16.72 39.90 16.33
CA SER A 27 18.11 40.23 16.66
C SER A 27 18.43 40.24 18.16
N VAL A 28 17.76 39.41 18.95
CA VAL A 28 17.98 39.31 20.40
C VAL A 28 18.38 37.89 20.86
N SER A 29 18.27 36.85 20.02
CA SER A 29 18.67 35.47 20.41
C SER A 29 19.46 34.66 19.37
N GLY A 30 19.54 35.06 18.11
CA GLY A 30 20.21 34.27 17.06
C GLY A 30 19.55 32.92 16.76
N LYS A 31 18.33 32.69 17.25
CA LYS A 31 17.52 31.48 17.02
C LYS A 31 16.84 31.61 15.65
N LEU A 32 16.88 30.55 14.85
CA LEU A 32 16.18 30.49 13.57
C LEU A 32 14.67 30.54 13.81
N GLU A 33 13.97 31.40 13.06
CA GLU A 33 12.50 31.43 13.04
C GLU A 33 11.98 30.61 11.86
N LEU A 34 11.19 29.57 12.17
CA LEU A 34 10.50 28.77 11.17
C LEU A 34 9.24 29.49 10.68
N SER A 35 8.93 29.33 9.40
CA SER A 35 7.65 29.67 8.80
C SER A 35 6.50 28.90 9.44
N LYS A 36 5.26 29.30 9.12
CA LYS A 36 4.08 28.62 9.66
C LYS A 36 4.01 27.17 9.18
N GLU A 37 4.31 26.95 7.91
CA GLU A 37 4.32 25.65 7.26
C GLU A 37 5.39 24.74 7.86
N GLU A 38 6.62 25.25 8.05
CA GLU A 38 7.70 24.51 8.73
C GLU A 38 7.35 24.18 10.18
N ASN A 39 6.63 25.04 10.91
CA ASN A 39 6.19 24.73 12.27
C ASN A 39 5.12 23.62 12.30
N VAL A 40 4.22 23.60 11.30
CA VAL A 40 3.24 22.51 11.14
C VAL A 40 3.98 21.20 10.86
N GLN A 41 4.91 21.22 9.92
CA GLN A 41 5.67 20.02 9.56
C GLN A 41 6.58 19.54 10.70
N LEU A 42 7.24 20.44 11.43
CA LEU A 42 8.01 20.07 12.64
C LEU A 42 7.10 19.41 13.69
N THR A 43 5.88 19.91 13.86
CA THR A 43 4.92 19.32 14.80
C THR A 43 4.49 17.93 14.34
N ALA A 44 4.21 17.76 13.04
CA ALA A 44 3.89 16.47 12.45
C ALA A 44 5.05 15.48 12.65
N LEU A 45 6.28 15.83 12.26
CA LEU A 45 7.48 14.99 12.42
C LEU A 45 7.75 14.55 13.86
N LEU A 46 7.40 15.37 14.84
CA LEU A 46 7.56 15.02 16.25
C LEU A 46 6.49 14.06 16.75
N GLY A 47 5.30 14.01 16.12
CA GLY A 47 4.18 13.18 16.54
C GLY A 47 3.93 13.22 18.05
N ASP A 48 3.93 12.05 18.69
CA ASP A 48 3.73 11.84 20.12
C ASP A 48 4.88 12.39 20.98
N LEU A 49 6.07 12.60 20.40
CA LEU A 49 7.20 13.22 21.10
C LEU A 49 6.97 14.71 21.36
N ASN A 50 6.08 15.35 20.58
CA ASN A 50 5.97 16.80 20.49
C ASN A 50 5.81 17.45 21.86
N GLU A 51 4.92 16.97 22.73
CA GLU A 51 4.67 17.59 24.04
C GLU A 51 5.92 17.66 24.93
N ASN A 52 6.80 16.66 24.85
CA ASN A 52 7.96 16.51 25.74
C ASN A 52 9.31 16.67 25.03
N ALA A 53 9.31 17.00 23.74
CA ALA A 53 10.51 17.26 22.95
C ALA A 53 11.27 18.47 23.51
N THR A 54 12.57 18.27 23.79
CA THR A 54 13.39 19.35 24.35
C THR A 54 13.52 20.53 23.38
N GLU A 55 13.73 21.74 23.92
CA GLU A 55 13.96 22.92 23.07
C GLU A 55 15.15 22.74 22.11
N GLN A 56 16.18 21.99 22.53
CA GLN A 56 17.34 21.69 21.72
C GLN A 56 16.96 20.81 20.52
N VAL A 57 16.23 19.71 20.76
CA VAL A 57 15.74 18.82 19.69
C VAL A 57 14.88 19.58 18.69
N ARG A 58 13.91 20.37 19.17
CA ARG A 58 13.07 21.21 18.29
C ARG A 58 13.90 22.19 17.46
N SER A 59 14.90 22.82 18.08
CA SER A 59 15.78 23.76 17.40
C SER A 59 16.65 23.08 16.34
N ASP A 60 17.19 21.90 16.64
CA ASP A 60 18.08 21.16 15.74
C ASP A 60 17.32 20.58 14.56
N VAL A 61 16.19 19.91 14.82
CA VAL A 61 15.30 19.38 13.76
C VAL A 61 14.75 20.54 12.91
N GLY A 62 14.25 21.61 13.53
CA GLY A 62 13.76 22.79 12.82
C GLY A 62 14.83 23.43 11.91
N THR A 63 16.07 23.52 12.39
CA THR A 63 17.18 24.07 11.57
C THR A 63 17.52 23.20 10.38
N LEU A 64 17.42 21.88 10.51
CA LEU A 64 17.63 20.95 9.41
C LEU A 64 16.44 20.99 8.44
N LEU A 65 15.22 21.00 8.95
CA LEU A 65 13.99 21.11 8.16
C LEU A 65 14.02 22.36 7.27
N HIS A 66 14.33 23.53 7.83
CA HIS A 66 14.45 24.77 7.06
C HIS A 66 15.48 24.67 5.91
N LYS A 67 16.58 23.96 6.12
CA LYS A 67 17.58 23.73 5.07
C LYS A 67 17.07 22.77 4.00
N ALA A 68 16.38 21.70 4.40
CA ALA A 68 15.75 20.78 3.47
C ALA A 68 14.72 21.51 2.60
N ASP A 69 13.88 22.35 3.21
CA ASP A 69 12.84 23.12 2.50
C ASP A 69 13.42 24.10 1.49
N ILE A 70 14.51 24.80 1.84
CA ILE A 70 15.21 25.68 0.87
C ILE A 70 15.72 24.88 -0.33
N LEU A 71 16.37 23.72 -0.09
CA LEU A 71 16.91 22.89 -1.16
C LEU A 71 15.79 22.32 -2.03
N MET A 72 14.71 21.85 -1.42
CA MET A 72 13.51 21.37 -2.08
C MET A 72 12.93 22.46 -2.99
N GLN A 73 12.69 23.67 -2.46
CA GLN A 73 12.16 24.79 -3.24
C GLN A 73 13.09 25.20 -4.40
N GLU A 74 14.41 25.23 -4.18
CA GLU A 74 15.39 25.52 -5.23
C GLU A 74 15.42 24.44 -6.33
N ARG A 75 15.23 23.18 -5.96
CA ARG A 75 15.20 22.02 -6.84
C ARG A 75 13.91 21.98 -7.65
N GLU A 76 12.76 22.10 -6.99
CA GLU A 76 11.43 22.16 -7.60
C GLU A 76 11.27 23.39 -8.51
N GLY A 77 11.85 24.52 -8.15
CA GLY A 77 11.92 25.71 -9.00
C GLY A 77 12.63 25.47 -10.35
N LYS A 78 13.45 24.41 -10.45
CA LYS A 78 14.11 23.96 -11.68
C LYS A 78 13.38 22.80 -12.36
N LYS A 79 12.23 22.37 -11.82
CA LYS A 79 11.47 21.18 -12.24
C LYS A 79 12.26 19.88 -12.11
N ASP A 80 13.14 19.82 -11.11
CA ASP A 80 13.80 18.60 -10.71
C ASP A 80 13.07 18.05 -9.48
N TYR A 81 12.53 16.84 -9.60
CA TYR A 81 11.67 16.24 -8.57
C TYR A 81 12.32 15.07 -7.85
N LYS A 82 13.54 14.71 -8.27
CA LYS A 82 14.33 13.72 -7.58
C LYS A 82 15.03 14.40 -6.41
N MET A 83 14.71 13.99 -5.18
CA MET A 83 15.42 14.44 -3.99
C MET A 83 16.94 14.32 -4.21
N SER A 84 17.67 15.40 -3.95
CA SER A 84 19.12 15.43 -4.13
C SER A 84 19.84 14.73 -3.00
N ASP A 85 21.06 14.23 -3.24
CA ASP A 85 21.90 13.60 -2.21
C ASP A 85 22.06 14.47 -0.96
N LYS A 86 22.09 15.80 -1.11
CA LYS A 86 22.16 16.74 0.01
C LYS A 86 20.87 16.81 0.82
N GLU A 87 19.72 16.77 0.17
CA GLU A 87 18.42 16.67 0.86
C GLU A 87 18.33 15.33 1.60
N THR A 88 18.72 14.22 0.95
CA THR A 88 18.77 12.89 1.57
C THR A 88 19.66 12.88 2.81
N GLU A 89 20.86 13.45 2.75
CA GLU A 89 21.76 13.60 3.91
C GLU A 89 21.19 14.46 5.04
N ILE A 90 20.27 15.40 4.75
CA ILE A 90 19.61 16.21 5.77
C ILE A 90 18.47 15.41 6.41
N TRP A 91 17.66 14.72 5.62
CA TRP A 91 16.58 13.87 6.13
C TRP A 91 17.11 12.74 7.00
N GLN A 92 18.21 12.08 6.61
CA GLN A 92 18.93 11.12 7.46
C GLN A 92 19.32 11.68 8.83
N LYS A 93 19.69 12.97 8.90
CA LYS A 93 20.03 13.63 10.18
C LYS A 93 18.79 14.00 10.98
N ILE A 94 17.69 14.37 10.31
CA ILE A 94 16.40 14.62 10.95
C ILE A 94 15.91 13.33 11.59
N THR A 95 15.81 12.25 10.82
CA THR A 95 15.39 10.92 11.30
C THR A 95 16.24 10.45 12.47
N ALA A 96 17.56 10.53 12.38
CA ALA A 96 18.44 10.14 13.50
C ALA A 96 18.24 10.97 14.79
N LEU A 97 17.83 12.25 14.68
CA LEU A 97 17.49 13.06 15.85
C LEU A 97 16.12 12.67 16.43
N LEU A 98 15.15 12.35 15.56
CA LEU A 98 13.83 11.86 15.96
C LEU A 98 13.94 10.50 16.64
N ASP A 99 14.73 9.56 16.09
CA ASP A 99 14.96 8.25 16.70
C ASP A 99 15.60 8.37 18.07
N LYS A 100 16.62 9.23 18.20
CA LYS A 100 17.27 9.48 19.50
C LYS A 100 16.28 10.05 20.52
N GLU A 101 15.38 10.92 20.08
CA GLU A 101 14.35 11.50 20.95
C GLU A 101 13.27 10.47 21.30
N THR A 102 12.91 9.60 20.35
CA THR A 102 12.02 8.44 20.56
C THR A 102 12.62 7.53 21.63
N ILE A 103 13.88 7.13 21.49
CA ILE A 103 14.60 6.33 22.48
C ILE A 103 14.65 7.00 23.85
N ARG A 104 14.82 8.33 23.89
CA ARG A 104 14.85 9.09 25.15
C ARG A 104 13.49 9.06 25.86
N GLN A 105 12.38 9.10 25.13
CA GLN A 105 11.04 9.19 25.70
C GLN A 105 10.40 7.82 25.95
N PHE A 106 10.57 6.88 25.01
CA PHE A 106 9.86 5.60 25.00
C PHE A 106 10.79 4.39 25.22
N GLY A 107 12.10 4.57 25.10
CA GLY A 107 13.11 3.50 25.27
C GLY A 107 13.58 2.93 23.94
N GLU A 108 14.57 2.03 24.00
CA GLU A 108 15.03 1.31 22.82
C GLU A 108 14.01 0.25 22.42
N ASP A 109 13.64 0.24 21.14
CA ASP A 109 12.87 -0.84 20.59
C ASP A 109 13.81 -2.04 20.37
N ASN A 110 13.40 -3.18 20.90
CA ASN A 110 14.11 -4.45 20.74
C ASN A 110 13.41 -5.36 19.73
N TYR A 111 12.56 -4.79 18.87
CA TYR A 111 11.91 -5.51 17.80
C TYR A 111 12.94 -6.27 16.97
N LYS A 112 12.77 -7.58 16.96
CA LYS A 112 13.48 -8.47 16.05
C LYS A 112 12.45 -8.92 15.05
N GLU A 113 12.62 -8.45 13.83
CA GLU A 113 11.85 -8.95 12.70
C GLU A 113 12.02 -10.47 12.61
N ASP A 114 10.91 -11.19 12.73
CA ASP A 114 10.87 -12.61 12.45
C ASP A 114 11.04 -12.80 10.94
N LYS A 115 12.28 -13.08 10.52
CA LYS A 115 12.53 -13.38 9.11
C LYS A 115 11.76 -14.65 8.73
N PRO A 116 10.92 -14.61 7.68
CA PRO A 116 10.21 -15.80 7.23
C PRO A 116 11.21 -16.92 6.91
N ASP A 117 10.83 -18.18 7.17
CA ASP A 117 11.70 -19.33 6.89
C ASP A 117 12.03 -19.37 5.39
N PRO A 118 13.30 -19.12 4.98
CA PRO A 118 13.68 -19.04 3.57
C PRO A 118 13.64 -20.40 2.85
N LYS A 119 13.13 -21.45 3.50
CA LYS A 119 13.07 -22.82 2.98
C LYS A 119 11.67 -23.31 2.59
N LEU A 120 10.64 -22.48 2.73
CA LEU A 120 9.34 -22.78 2.12
C LEU A 120 9.40 -22.41 0.63
N ASP A 121 9.69 -23.41 -0.21
CA ASP A 121 9.38 -23.36 -1.63
C ASP A 121 8.26 -24.36 -1.86
N TYR A 122 7.01 -23.88 -1.86
CA TYR A 122 5.88 -24.68 -2.36
C TYR A 122 6.04 -24.97 -3.88
N GLY A 123 7.03 -24.35 -4.51
CA GLY A 123 7.24 -24.23 -5.94
C GLY A 123 7.67 -25.53 -6.60
N LYS A 124 6.79 -25.92 -7.52
CA LYS A 124 6.99 -26.61 -8.80
C LYS A 124 5.74 -27.38 -9.21
N GLU A 125 4.64 -27.33 -8.46
CA GLU A 125 3.37 -27.94 -8.88
C GLU A 125 2.92 -27.35 -10.23
N THR A 126 2.81 -26.02 -10.32
CA THR A 126 2.42 -25.32 -11.55
C THR A 126 3.36 -25.64 -12.69
N MET A 127 4.67 -25.53 -12.47
CA MET A 127 5.69 -25.86 -13.47
C MET A 127 5.68 -27.34 -13.89
N ALA A 128 5.49 -28.27 -12.95
CA ALA A 128 5.42 -29.71 -13.23
C ALA A 128 4.19 -30.07 -14.06
N ASN A 129 3.06 -29.41 -13.80
CA ASN A 129 1.84 -29.57 -14.57
C ASN A 129 1.96 -28.98 -15.97
N LEU A 130 2.55 -27.79 -16.09
CA LEU A 130 2.83 -27.15 -17.38
C LEU A 130 3.79 -27.97 -18.27
N LYS A 131 4.70 -28.75 -17.69
CA LYS A 131 5.63 -29.63 -18.44
C LYS A 131 4.92 -30.62 -19.37
N LYS A 132 3.68 -31.01 -19.02
CA LYS A 132 2.86 -31.94 -19.81
C LYS A 132 2.20 -31.27 -21.03
N ILE A 133 2.18 -29.93 -21.06
CA ILE A 133 1.41 -29.12 -22.02
C ILE A 133 2.34 -28.30 -22.92
N LEU A 134 3.34 -27.65 -22.33
CA LEU A 134 4.26 -26.76 -23.03
C LEU A 134 5.27 -27.54 -23.87
N SER A 135 5.72 -26.92 -24.97
CA SER A 135 6.91 -27.37 -25.68
C SER A 135 8.12 -27.32 -24.74
N ARG A 136 9.09 -28.22 -24.93
CA ARG A 136 10.32 -28.22 -24.12
C ARG A 136 11.00 -26.84 -24.10
N LYS A 137 11.05 -26.17 -25.26
CA LYS A 137 11.66 -24.85 -25.40
C LYS A 137 10.95 -23.80 -24.55
N ASP A 138 9.62 -23.75 -24.63
CA ASP A 138 8.83 -22.77 -23.88
C ASP A 138 8.87 -23.07 -22.37
N TRP A 139 8.83 -24.35 -21.99
CA TRP A 139 8.96 -24.77 -20.59
C TRP A 139 10.32 -24.40 -20.00
N ASP A 140 11.42 -24.67 -20.72
CA ASP A 140 12.77 -24.34 -20.28
C ASP A 140 12.92 -22.81 -20.12
N LYS A 141 12.37 -22.01 -21.05
CA LYS A 141 12.39 -20.54 -20.96
C LYS A 141 11.54 -20.01 -19.80
N LEU A 142 10.34 -20.56 -19.60
CA LEU A 142 9.47 -20.17 -18.48
C LEU A 142 10.11 -20.50 -17.13
N ASN A 143 10.75 -21.67 -17.01
CA ASN A 143 11.50 -22.04 -15.81
C ASN A 143 12.65 -21.06 -15.55
N GLN A 144 13.41 -20.71 -16.58
CA GLN A 144 14.50 -19.75 -16.46
C GLN A 144 14.01 -18.38 -15.96
N LEU A 145 12.93 -17.86 -16.57
CA LEU A 145 12.34 -16.58 -16.18
C LEU A 145 11.90 -16.56 -14.71
N ARG A 146 11.22 -17.62 -14.26
CA ARG A 146 10.78 -17.75 -12.86
C ARG A 146 11.97 -17.74 -11.88
N GLU A 147 13.01 -18.53 -12.17
CA GLU A 147 14.18 -18.62 -11.29
C GLU A 147 14.97 -17.30 -11.27
N GLU A 148 15.08 -16.60 -12.40
CA GLU A 148 15.70 -15.28 -12.49
C GLU A 148 14.91 -14.22 -11.70
N TYR A 149 13.59 -14.18 -11.86
CA TYR A 149 12.70 -13.28 -11.12
C TYR A 149 12.87 -13.44 -9.61
N PHE A 150 12.69 -14.65 -9.11
CA PHE A 150 12.76 -14.89 -7.67
C PHE A 150 14.14 -14.65 -7.09
N LYS A 151 15.20 -14.94 -7.85
CA LYS A 151 16.55 -14.60 -7.44
C LYS A 151 16.74 -13.08 -7.39
N ALA A 152 16.18 -12.32 -8.31
CA ALA A 152 16.27 -10.86 -8.29
C ALA A 152 15.55 -10.29 -7.07
N THR A 153 14.31 -10.73 -6.80
CA THR A 153 13.54 -10.31 -5.61
C THR A 153 14.27 -10.64 -4.31
N GLU A 154 14.83 -11.84 -4.16
CA GLU A 154 15.57 -12.24 -2.95
C GLU A 154 16.86 -11.46 -2.70
N ASN A 155 17.49 -10.96 -3.77
CA ASN A 155 18.75 -10.23 -3.68
C ASN A 155 18.56 -8.70 -3.75
N ASP A 156 17.31 -8.22 -3.80
CA ASP A 156 16.98 -6.81 -4.01
C ASP A 156 17.74 -6.22 -5.23
N ASP A 157 17.71 -6.97 -6.35
CA ASP A 157 18.48 -6.64 -7.55
C ASP A 157 17.80 -5.51 -8.35
N GLU A 158 18.15 -4.26 -8.02
CA GLU A 158 17.69 -3.04 -8.70
C GLU A 158 17.96 -3.03 -10.23
N GLN A 159 18.79 -3.94 -10.76
CA GLN A 159 19.09 -4.01 -12.21
C GLN A 159 18.14 -4.96 -12.96
N TYR A 160 17.27 -5.70 -12.26
CA TYR A 160 16.32 -6.60 -12.88
C TYR A 160 15.12 -5.82 -13.45
N ASP A 161 15.12 -5.63 -14.76
CA ASP A 161 14.13 -4.81 -15.51
C ASP A 161 13.27 -5.67 -16.45
N VAL A 162 12.85 -6.86 -15.98
CA VAL A 162 12.01 -7.76 -16.78
C VAL A 162 10.59 -7.72 -16.25
N ASP A 163 9.65 -7.31 -17.13
CA ASP A 163 8.22 -7.53 -16.91
C ASP A 163 7.89 -9.03 -17.00
N ILE A 164 8.06 -9.70 -15.86
CA ILE A 164 7.88 -11.13 -15.72
C ILE A 164 6.46 -11.55 -16.08
N ASN A 165 5.45 -10.74 -15.74
CA ASN A 165 4.05 -11.03 -16.00
C ASN A 165 3.78 -11.09 -17.50
N LYS A 166 4.24 -10.09 -18.25
CA LYS A 166 4.12 -10.06 -19.71
C LYS A 166 4.89 -11.19 -20.38
N GLU A 167 6.12 -11.46 -19.97
CA GLU A 167 6.92 -12.55 -20.54
C GLU A 167 6.26 -13.93 -20.32
N ILE A 168 5.73 -14.19 -19.12
CA ILE A 168 4.94 -15.40 -18.84
C ILE A 168 3.72 -15.45 -19.76
N LYS A 169 2.95 -14.36 -19.86
CA LYS A 169 1.72 -14.30 -20.67
C LYS A 169 2.00 -14.47 -22.16
N ASP A 170 3.10 -13.93 -22.69
CA ASP A 170 3.52 -14.10 -24.09
C ASP A 170 3.90 -15.54 -24.42
N ILE A 171 4.51 -16.26 -23.48
CA ILE A 171 4.82 -17.68 -23.64
C ILE A 171 3.55 -18.54 -23.57
N VAL A 172 2.77 -18.35 -22.51
CA VAL A 172 1.59 -19.17 -22.19
C VAL A 172 0.45 -18.90 -23.17
N GLY A 173 0.30 -17.66 -23.64
CA GLY A 173 -0.74 -17.23 -24.58
C GLY A 173 -0.71 -17.95 -25.94
N LYS A 174 0.42 -18.60 -26.29
CA LYS A 174 0.52 -19.49 -27.47
C LYS A 174 -0.37 -20.74 -27.35
N TYR A 175 -0.75 -21.12 -26.12
CA TYR A 175 -1.46 -22.35 -25.80
C TYR A 175 -2.92 -22.06 -25.46
N ARG A 176 -3.80 -22.09 -26.47
CA ARG A 176 -5.23 -21.73 -26.35
C ARG A 176 -6.04 -22.39 -25.24
N LYS A 177 -5.58 -23.51 -24.67
CA LYS A 177 -6.25 -24.20 -23.57
C LYS A 177 -5.91 -23.62 -22.20
N LEU A 178 -4.83 -22.83 -22.12
CA LEU A 178 -4.36 -22.20 -20.91
C LEU A 178 -4.90 -20.79 -20.82
N ASP A 179 -5.24 -20.39 -19.61
CA ASP A 179 -5.54 -19.02 -19.24
C ASP A 179 -4.25 -18.37 -18.74
N ALA A 180 -3.66 -17.50 -19.57
CA ALA A 180 -2.33 -16.95 -19.33
C ALA A 180 -2.25 -16.11 -18.06
N ASP A 181 -3.32 -15.37 -17.74
CA ASP A 181 -3.38 -14.55 -16.53
C ASP A 181 -3.41 -15.45 -15.28
N ALA A 182 -4.27 -16.48 -15.30
CA ALA A 182 -4.39 -17.45 -14.21
C ALA A 182 -3.07 -18.21 -13.96
N ILE A 183 -2.37 -18.57 -15.03
CA ILE A 183 -1.05 -19.20 -14.95
C ILE A 183 -0.02 -18.27 -14.33
N ALA A 184 0.03 -17.00 -14.75
CA ALA A 184 0.98 -16.03 -14.20
C ALA A 184 0.78 -15.87 -12.68
N LEU A 185 -0.47 -15.70 -12.24
CA LEU A 185 -0.83 -15.62 -10.82
C LEU A 185 -0.34 -16.87 -10.06
N ASN A 186 -0.74 -18.07 -10.48
CA ASN A 186 -0.35 -19.30 -9.78
C ASN A 186 1.17 -19.55 -9.81
N LEU A 187 1.86 -19.18 -10.88
CA LEU A 187 3.28 -19.44 -11.06
C LEU A 187 4.17 -18.53 -10.19
N LEU A 188 3.75 -17.28 -10.00
CA LEU A 188 4.46 -16.30 -9.18
C LEU A 188 4.10 -16.44 -7.69
N ASP A 189 2.91 -16.97 -7.39
CA ASP A 189 2.49 -17.21 -6.00
C ASP A 189 3.03 -18.52 -5.41
N ASP A 190 3.27 -19.55 -6.23
CA ASP A 190 3.57 -20.91 -5.74
C ASP A 190 4.92 -21.06 -5.04
N LYS A 191 5.76 -20.02 -5.00
CA LYS A 191 6.96 -20.03 -4.16
C LYS A 191 6.61 -19.78 -2.70
N ASN A 192 5.75 -18.79 -2.44
CA ASN A 192 5.48 -18.26 -1.11
C ASN A 192 4.32 -19.00 -0.42
N GLN A 193 3.43 -19.63 -1.19
CA GLN A 193 2.25 -20.31 -0.66
C GLN A 193 1.81 -21.48 -1.54
N LYS A 194 0.96 -22.36 -1.00
CA LYS A 194 0.33 -23.42 -1.77
C LYS A 194 -0.95 -22.91 -2.44
N ASN A 195 -1.08 -23.11 -3.75
CA ASN A 195 -2.30 -22.79 -4.49
C ASN A 195 -3.26 -23.99 -4.50
N PHE A 196 -4.39 -23.89 -3.80
CA PHE A 196 -5.37 -24.99 -3.67
C PHE A 196 -6.38 -25.04 -4.82
N GLY A 197 -6.76 -23.90 -5.36
CA GLY A 197 -7.70 -23.84 -6.47
C GLY A 197 -8.05 -22.42 -6.90
N MET A 198 -8.64 -22.28 -8.08
CA MET A 198 -8.96 -21.00 -8.70
C MET A 198 -10.35 -21.00 -9.31
N PHE A 199 -11.01 -19.85 -9.22
CA PHE A 199 -12.37 -19.64 -9.67
C PHE A 199 -12.43 -18.41 -10.58
N VAL A 200 -13.24 -18.48 -11.62
CA VAL A 200 -13.60 -17.31 -12.44
C VAL A 200 -14.86 -16.69 -11.86
N ILE A 201 -14.85 -15.39 -11.64
CA ILE A 201 -16.03 -14.65 -11.19
C ILE A 201 -16.87 -14.30 -12.43
N THR A 202 -18.11 -14.75 -12.41
CA THR A 202 -19.08 -14.51 -13.51
C THR A 202 -19.68 -13.10 -13.43
N PRO A 203 -20.30 -12.57 -14.51
CA PRO A 203 -21.03 -11.30 -14.48
C PRO A 203 -22.19 -11.24 -13.47
N ALA A 204 -22.64 -12.39 -12.98
CA ALA A 204 -23.63 -12.50 -11.90
C ALA A 204 -22.98 -12.65 -10.50
N PHE A 205 -21.68 -12.35 -10.39
CA PHE A 205 -20.88 -12.38 -9.17
C PHE A 205 -20.87 -13.74 -8.45
N ASN A 206 -20.86 -14.82 -9.23
CA ASN A 206 -20.64 -16.17 -8.71
C ASN A 206 -19.24 -16.62 -9.10
N ALA A 207 -18.49 -17.16 -8.12
CA ALA A 207 -17.25 -17.88 -8.36
C ALA A 207 -17.56 -19.26 -8.93
N VAL A 208 -17.01 -19.55 -10.11
CA VAL A 208 -17.14 -20.85 -10.79
C VAL A 208 -15.76 -21.46 -10.92
N TYR A 209 -15.58 -22.69 -10.46
CA TYR A 209 -14.29 -23.36 -10.49
C TYR A 209 -13.71 -23.40 -11.90
N GLN A 210 -12.44 -23.00 -12.03
CA GLN A 210 -11.68 -23.12 -13.25
C GLN A 210 -10.86 -24.41 -13.19
N GLU A 211 -11.06 -25.30 -14.17
CA GLU A 211 -10.36 -26.57 -14.24
C GLU A 211 -8.84 -26.38 -14.18
N GLY A 212 -8.17 -27.12 -13.29
CA GLY A 212 -6.72 -27.04 -13.08
C GLY A 212 -5.89 -27.07 -14.37
N SER A 213 -6.32 -27.87 -15.34
CA SER A 213 -5.72 -27.96 -16.68
C SER A 213 -5.68 -26.65 -17.48
N GLN A 214 -6.42 -25.62 -17.08
CA GLN A 214 -6.45 -24.29 -17.70
C GLN A 214 -5.57 -23.27 -16.97
N ASN A 215 -5.35 -23.44 -15.66
CA ASN A 215 -4.65 -22.48 -14.80
C ASN A 215 -3.39 -23.04 -14.14
N GLY A 216 -2.96 -24.24 -14.54
CA GLY A 216 -1.68 -24.83 -14.16
C GLY A 216 -1.71 -25.63 -12.86
N LEU A 217 -2.85 -25.66 -12.16
CA LEU A 217 -3.04 -26.43 -10.94
C LEU A 217 -3.49 -27.86 -11.22
N ASP A 218 -3.46 -28.70 -10.19
CA ASP A 218 -4.10 -30.01 -10.25
C ASP A 218 -5.62 -29.91 -10.44
N SER A 219 -6.19 -30.85 -11.19
CA SER A 219 -7.64 -30.91 -11.38
C SER A 219 -8.31 -31.53 -10.16
N LEU A 220 -9.27 -30.82 -9.59
CA LEU A 220 -9.95 -31.24 -8.37
C LEU A 220 -11.21 -32.06 -8.65
N SER A 221 -11.53 -33.00 -7.76
CA SER A 221 -12.84 -33.66 -7.76
C SER A 221 -13.97 -32.68 -7.41
N LYS A 222 -15.21 -32.98 -7.81
CA LYS A 222 -16.38 -32.17 -7.46
C LYS A 222 -16.55 -31.93 -5.95
N LYS A 223 -16.07 -32.87 -5.11
CA LYS A 223 -16.13 -32.73 -3.65
C LYS A 223 -15.13 -31.69 -3.16
N GLU A 224 -13.92 -31.70 -3.69
CA GLU A 224 -12.88 -30.71 -3.38
C GLU A 224 -13.27 -29.32 -3.88
N GLN A 225 -13.75 -29.22 -5.13
CA GLN A 225 -14.28 -27.97 -5.69
C GLN A 225 -15.35 -27.36 -4.77
N LYS A 226 -16.36 -28.15 -4.38
CA LYS A 226 -17.43 -27.70 -3.47
C LYS A 226 -16.92 -27.31 -2.08
N ASN A 227 -15.83 -27.91 -1.61
CA ASN A 227 -15.22 -27.50 -0.35
C ASN A 227 -14.55 -26.13 -0.48
N LEU A 228 -13.80 -25.89 -1.56
CA LEU A 228 -13.15 -24.59 -1.80
C LEU A 228 -14.16 -23.46 -2.09
N GLU A 229 -15.31 -23.77 -2.70
CA GLU A 229 -16.41 -22.79 -2.90
C GLU A 229 -16.93 -22.18 -1.60
N LYS A 230 -16.71 -22.85 -0.44
CA LYS A 230 -17.11 -22.30 0.86
C LYS A 230 -16.32 -21.05 1.22
N ASN A 231 -15.07 -20.91 0.75
CA ASN A 231 -14.24 -19.74 1.00
C ASN A 231 -14.82 -18.51 0.29
N TRP A 232 -15.31 -18.68 -0.93
CA TRP A 232 -16.05 -17.62 -1.64
C TRP A 232 -17.31 -17.20 -0.87
N LYS A 233 -18.02 -18.18 -0.27
CA LYS A 233 -19.15 -17.87 0.60
C LYS A 233 -18.72 -17.10 1.85
N ALA A 234 -17.61 -17.47 2.49
CA ALA A 234 -17.11 -16.76 3.67
C ALA A 234 -16.83 -15.27 3.35
N VAL A 235 -16.14 -15.00 2.25
CA VAL A 235 -15.90 -13.63 1.76
C VAL A 235 -17.20 -12.90 1.44
N THR A 236 -18.12 -13.53 0.71
CA THR A 236 -19.39 -12.90 0.29
C THR A 236 -20.46 -12.89 1.37
N ASP A 237 -20.19 -13.46 2.54
CA ASP A 237 -20.98 -13.26 3.76
C ASP A 237 -20.60 -11.95 4.46
N ILE A 238 -19.40 -11.43 4.20
CA ILE A 238 -18.88 -10.14 4.70
C ILE A 238 -19.17 -9.03 3.69
N LEU A 239 -18.74 -9.21 2.44
CA LEU A 239 -18.75 -8.19 1.40
C LEU A 239 -19.95 -8.31 0.44
N PRO A 240 -20.56 -7.18 -0.02
CA PRO A 240 -21.48 -7.17 -1.14
C PRO A 240 -20.83 -7.76 -2.40
N LYS A 241 -21.56 -8.59 -3.13
CA LYS A 241 -21.02 -9.31 -4.28
C LYS A 241 -20.69 -8.37 -5.45
N GLU A 242 -21.37 -7.24 -5.52
CA GLU A 242 -21.24 -6.22 -6.55
C GLU A 242 -19.86 -5.53 -6.52
N LEU A 243 -19.14 -5.59 -5.39
CA LEU A 243 -17.77 -5.08 -5.30
C LEU A 243 -16.80 -5.88 -6.19
N PHE A 244 -17.14 -7.12 -6.51
CA PHE A 244 -16.32 -8.01 -7.32
C PHE A 244 -16.52 -7.81 -8.83
N ALA A 245 -17.08 -6.68 -9.28
CA ALA A 245 -17.39 -6.44 -10.68
C ALA A 245 -16.15 -6.40 -11.60
N ASN A 246 -15.02 -5.91 -11.09
CA ASN A 246 -13.74 -5.91 -11.79
C ASN A 246 -12.82 -7.06 -11.36
N PHE A 247 -13.31 -7.98 -10.53
CA PHE A 247 -12.53 -9.16 -10.17
C PHE A 247 -12.79 -10.25 -11.21
N LYS A 248 -11.73 -10.71 -11.86
CA LYS A 248 -11.81 -11.86 -12.79
C LYS A 248 -11.66 -13.17 -12.03
N TYR A 249 -10.86 -13.16 -10.96
CA TYR A 249 -10.50 -14.37 -10.23
C TYR A 249 -10.77 -14.27 -8.73
N PHE A 250 -11.14 -15.41 -8.18
CA PHE A 250 -11.04 -15.71 -6.76
C PHE A 250 -10.15 -16.94 -6.60
N LYS A 251 -9.05 -16.81 -5.86
CA LYS A 251 -8.09 -17.88 -5.61
C LYS A 251 -8.21 -18.36 -4.17
N VAL A 252 -8.03 -19.65 -3.97
CA VAL A 252 -7.83 -20.23 -2.65
C VAL A 252 -6.40 -20.74 -2.61
N GLY A 253 -5.57 -20.12 -1.77
CA GLY A 253 -4.15 -20.40 -1.65
C GLY A 253 -3.65 -19.90 -0.31
N GLY A 254 -2.63 -20.54 0.25
CA GLY A 254 -2.25 -20.31 1.63
C GLY A 254 -0.94 -20.95 2.04
N ASP A 255 -0.31 -20.38 3.06
CA ASP A 255 0.96 -20.82 3.65
C ASP A 255 0.77 -21.56 4.99
N GLY A 256 -0.44 -21.64 5.53
CA GLY A 256 -0.74 -22.38 6.74
C GLY A 256 -1.62 -21.59 7.71
N GLU A 257 -1.54 -21.89 9.00
CA GLU A 257 -2.12 -20.99 9.99
C GLU A 257 -1.10 -19.90 10.30
N LEU A 258 -1.54 -18.64 10.35
CA LEU A 258 -0.68 -17.45 10.46
C LEU A 258 0.15 -17.22 9.19
N GLY A 259 0.51 -15.96 8.90
CA GLY A 259 1.12 -15.58 7.64
C GLY A 259 0.15 -14.77 6.78
N THR A 260 -0.08 -15.17 5.53
CA THR A 260 -0.92 -14.42 4.60
C THR A 260 -2.37 -14.88 4.62
N TYR A 261 -3.23 -14.15 5.33
CA TYR A 261 -4.66 -14.49 5.50
C TYR A 261 -5.45 -14.33 4.19
N ALA A 262 -5.24 -13.21 3.52
CA ALA A 262 -5.84 -12.85 2.24
C ALA A 262 -4.97 -11.78 1.57
N TYR A 263 -5.13 -11.62 0.27
CA TYR A 263 -4.57 -10.47 -0.44
C TYR A 263 -5.35 -10.18 -1.73
N VAL A 264 -5.26 -8.95 -2.23
CA VAL A 264 -5.70 -8.61 -3.59
C VAL A 264 -4.55 -8.13 -4.45
N ILE A 265 -4.57 -8.51 -5.73
CA ILE A 265 -3.59 -8.05 -6.71
C ILE A 265 -4.24 -7.71 -8.06
N PRO A 266 -3.72 -6.71 -8.77
CA PRO A 266 -4.10 -6.45 -10.14
C PRO A 266 -3.62 -7.61 -11.03
N VAL A 267 -4.49 -8.00 -11.97
CA VAL A 267 -4.24 -9.06 -12.96
C VAL A 267 -3.59 -8.48 -14.22
N ASP A 268 -3.81 -7.20 -14.48
CA ASP A 268 -3.24 -6.44 -15.58
C ASP A 268 -2.42 -5.25 -15.08
N ASP A 269 -1.56 -4.74 -15.95
CA ASP A 269 -0.63 -3.62 -15.73
C ASP A 269 -1.32 -2.27 -15.55
N GLN A 270 -2.66 -2.22 -15.57
CA GLN A 270 -3.44 -0.99 -15.48
C GLN A 270 -4.42 -1.01 -14.30
N GLY A 271 -4.41 -2.07 -13.47
CA GLY A 271 -5.31 -2.21 -12.33
C GLY A 271 -6.79 -2.27 -12.71
N LYS A 272 -7.14 -2.72 -13.93
CA LYS A 272 -8.53 -2.82 -14.40
C LYS A 272 -9.22 -4.10 -13.96
N THR A 273 -8.43 -5.15 -13.77
CA THR A 273 -8.90 -6.49 -13.46
C THR A 273 -8.16 -6.99 -12.24
N TRP A 274 -8.86 -7.63 -11.30
CA TRP A 274 -8.30 -8.01 -10.01
C TRP A 274 -8.50 -9.49 -9.68
N CYS A 275 -7.64 -9.98 -8.80
CA CYS A 275 -7.75 -11.28 -8.15
C CYS A 275 -7.78 -11.07 -6.63
N MET A 276 -8.69 -11.76 -5.94
CA MET A 276 -8.62 -11.90 -4.48
C MET A 276 -8.21 -13.33 -4.15
N THR A 277 -7.25 -13.47 -3.23
CA THR A 277 -6.80 -14.74 -2.69
C THR A 277 -7.16 -14.81 -1.21
N VAL A 278 -7.55 -15.99 -0.73
CA VAL A 278 -7.74 -16.26 0.70
C VAL A 278 -7.11 -17.58 1.12
N ASP A 279 -6.48 -17.59 2.30
CA ASP A 279 -6.02 -18.80 2.95
C ASP A 279 -7.21 -19.45 3.70
N PRO A 280 -7.61 -20.68 3.33
CA PRO A 280 -8.67 -21.38 4.03
C PRO A 280 -8.32 -21.76 5.49
N ALA A 281 -7.04 -21.82 5.87
CA ALA A 281 -6.60 -22.15 7.22
C ALA A 281 -6.85 -21.00 8.22
N ASP A 282 -6.87 -19.75 7.73
CA ASP A 282 -7.10 -18.55 8.54
C ASP A 282 -8.57 -18.09 8.56
N ILE A 283 -9.47 -18.84 7.93
CA ILE A 283 -10.92 -18.61 8.05
C ILE A 283 -11.41 -19.17 9.39
N LYS A 284 -11.18 -18.40 10.46
CA LYS A 284 -11.52 -18.72 11.84
C LYS A 284 -12.58 -17.75 12.38
N ASP A 285 -13.23 -18.14 13.48
CA ASP A 285 -14.23 -17.33 14.18
C ASP A 285 -13.56 -16.47 15.28
N ASP A 286 -12.40 -15.89 14.97
CA ASP A 286 -11.61 -15.00 15.87
C ASP A 286 -11.82 -13.51 15.56
N GLY A 287 -12.52 -13.21 14.45
CA GLY A 287 -12.84 -11.85 14.04
C GLY A 287 -11.75 -11.16 13.24
N LEU A 288 -10.60 -11.81 13.00
CA LEU A 288 -9.52 -11.30 12.16
C LEU A 288 -9.83 -11.47 10.67
N PHE A 289 -10.32 -12.64 10.26
CA PHE A 289 -10.67 -12.90 8.86
C PHE A 289 -11.58 -11.82 8.23
N PRO A 290 -12.70 -11.39 8.85
CA PRO A 290 -13.52 -10.31 8.28
C PRO A 290 -12.80 -8.96 8.26
N TYR A 291 -11.89 -8.72 9.20
CA TYR A 291 -11.06 -7.52 9.22
C TYR A 291 -10.13 -7.51 8.00
N THR A 292 -9.36 -8.59 7.80
CA THR A 292 -8.48 -8.74 6.63
C THR A 292 -9.27 -8.65 5.31
N VAL A 293 -10.41 -9.32 5.18
CA VAL A 293 -11.21 -9.27 3.93
C VAL A 293 -11.67 -7.85 3.58
N VAL A 294 -12.01 -7.02 4.58
CA VAL A 294 -12.39 -5.61 4.35
C VAL A 294 -11.17 -4.75 4.04
N HIS A 295 -10.05 -4.98 4.71
CA HIS A 295 -8.76 -4.37 4.42
C HIS A 295 -8.37 -4.60 2.95
N GLU A 296 -8.38 -5.86 2.49
CA GLU A 296 -8.04 -6.21 1.10
C GLU A 296 -9.00 -5.60 0.08
N MET A 297 -10.29 -5.53 0.41
CA MET A 297 -11.23 -4.84 -0.46
C MET A 297 -10.96 -3.33 -0.51
N CYS A 298 -10.42 -2.74 0.55
CA CYS A 298 -10.02 -1.34 0.56
C CYS A 298 -8.87 -1.09 -0.42
N HIS A 299 -7.86 -1.95 -0.46
CA HIS A 299 -6.78 -1.90 -1.46
C HIS A 299 -7.34 -1.82 -2.88
N TYR A 300 -8.26 -2.71 -3.25
CA TYR A 300 -8.92 -2.59 -4.57
C TYR A 300 -9.67 -1.26 -4.75
N LEU A 301 -10.40 -0.79 -3.74
CA LEU A 301 -11.18 0.45 -3.82
C LEU A 301 -10.31 1.70 -4.01
N THR A 302 -9.06 1.67 -3.55
CA THR A 302 -8.12 2.80 -3.54
C THR A 302 -6.97 2.68 -4.52
N LEU A 303 -6.74 1.50 -5.11
CA LEU A 303 -5.66 1.23 -6.06
C LEU A 303 -6.14 0.76 -7.45
N ASN A 304 -7.45 0.68 -7.73
CA ASN A 304 -7.92 0.37 -9.09
C ASN A 304 -7.62 1.49 -10.12
N GLU A 305 -7.91 1.20 -11.40
CA GLU A 305 -7.60 2.06 -12.56
C GLU A 305 -8.19 3.49 -12.51
N LYS A 306 -9.16 3.74 -11.62
CA LYS A 306 -9.76 5.06 -11.44
C LYS A 306 -9.07 5.87 -10.35
N GLN A 307 -8.33 5.21 -9.48
CA GLN A 307 -7.69 5.81 -8.31
C GLN A 307 -6.20 6.06 -8.52
N VAL A 308 -5.53 5.22 -9.30
CA VAL A 308 -4.10 5.34 -9.56
C VAL A 308 -3.79 5.15 -11.04
N GLU A 309 -2.62 5.65 -11.44
CA GLU A 309 -1.97 5.36 -12.71
C GLU A 309 -0.82 4.41 -12.42
N TYR A 310 -0.93 3.16 -12.89
CA TYR A 310 0.18 2.21 -12.83
C TYR A 310 1.23 2.57 -13.86
N PHE A 311 2.49 2.54 -13.44
CA PHE A 311 3.60 2.77 -14.34
C PHE A 311 3.82 1.56 -15.24
N GLY A 312 4.00 1.80 -16.53
CA GLY A 312 4.78 0.88 -17.36
C GLY A 312 6.26 1.23 -17.28
N ASP A 313 7.15 0.37 -17.80
CA ASP A 313 8.62 0.46 -17.81
C ASP A 313 9.25 1.80 -18.28
N ASN A 314 8.45 2.79 -18.71
CA ASN A 314 8.91 4.04 -19.32
C ASN A 314 8.73 5.30 -18.44
N GLU A 315 8.13 5.20 -17.25
CA GLU A 315 8.03 6.36 -16.36
C GLU A 315 9.25 6.48 -15.47
N LYS A 316 9.94 7.60 -15.63
CA LYS A 316 11.29 7.78 -15.09
C LYS A 316 11.28 8.47 -13.72
N TYR A 317 10.16 9.10 -13.34
CA TYR A 317 10.03 9.90 -12.11
C TYR A 317 8.58 10.02 -11.65
N TYR A 318 8.38 9.92 -10.34
CA TYR A 318 7.13 10.20 -9.64
C TYR A 318 6.75 11.69 -9.71
N PRO A 319 5.47 12.04 -9.90
CA PRO A 319 5.02 13.44 -9.99
C PRO A 319 5.00 14.12 -8.62
N GLU A 320 5.55 15.34 -8.57
CA GLU A 320 5.76 16.20 -7.39
C GLU A 320 4.54 16.36 -6.46
N ASN A 321 3.34 16.46 -7.02
CA ASN A 321 2.13 16.83 -6.30
C ASN A 321 1.20 15.66 -6.00
N ARG A 322 1.63 14.43 -6.32
CA ARG A 322 0.84 13.21 -6.12
C ARG A 322 1.65 12.17 -5.36
N TYR A 323 0.98 11.51 -4.43
CA TYR A 323 1.50 10.36 -3.73
C TYR A 323 1.82 9.29 -4.75
N SER A 324 2.96 8.65 -4.54
CA SER A 324 3.37 7.54 -5.36
C SER A 324 3.71 6.37 -4.48
N ASP A 325 3.24 5.23 -4.93
CA ASP A 325 3.53 3.92 -4.37
C ASP A 325 4.47 3.17 -5.32
N TRP A 326 4.96 1.99 -4.91
CA TRP A 326 6.04 1.26 -5.58
C TRP A 326 5.86 1.13 -7.11
N GLU A 327 4.63 0.92 -7.57
CA GLU A 327 4.30 0.68 -8.98
C GLU A 327 3.25 1.65 -9.54
N CYS A 328 2.80 2.65 -8.77
CA CYS A 328 1.72 3.52 -9.22
C CYS A 328 1.75 4.94 -8.62
N VAL A 329 0.99 5.83 -9.24
CA VAL A 329 0.74 7.18 -8.73
C VAL A 329 -0.73 7.36 -8.44
N ALA A 330 -1.06 7.90 -7.28
CA ALA A 330 -2.40 8.35 -6.98
C ALA A 330 -2.90 9.42 -7.98
N ASN A 331 -4.13 9.30 -8.46
CA ASN A 331 -4.80 10.36 -9.21
C ASN A 331 -5.12 11.55 -8.29
N GLU A 332 -5.16 12.77 -8.83
CA GLU A 332 -5.32 13.99 -8.01
C GLU A 332 -6.58 13.98 -7.13
N ASP A 333 -7.66 13.39 -7.64
CA ASP A 333 -8.98 13.28 -7.01
C ASP A 333 -9.23 11.90 -6.38
N SER A 334 -8.20 11.07 -6.20
CA SER A 334 -8.33 9.74 -5.59
C SER A 334 -8.43 9.80 -4.06
N TYR A 335 -8.96 8.73 -3.47
CA TYR A 335 -8.98 8.58 -2.01
C TYR A 335 -7.56 8.56 -1.44
N LEU A 336 -6.66 7.81 -2.07
CA LEU A 336 -5.26 7.70 -1.64
C LEU A 336 -4.57 9.07 -1.66
N GLN A 337 -4.77 9.88 -2.69
CA GLN A 337 -4.19 11.22 -2.74
C GLN A 337 -4.75 12.15 -1.67
N ALA A 338 -6.07 12.09 -1.44
CA ALA A 338 -6.71 12.88 -0.41
C ALA A 338 -6.26 12.45 1.00
N TYR A 339 -6.03 11.15 1.21
CA TYR A 339 -5.58 10.57 2.46
C TYR A 339 -4.12 10.93 2.74
N TYR A 340 -3.24 10.74 1.77
CA TYR A 340 -1.83 11.17 1.83
C TYR A 340 -1.71 12.64 2.24
N LYS A 341 -2.44 13.54 1.55
CA LYS A 341 -2.43 14.98 1.85
C LYS A 341 -2.88 15.30 3.27
N ALA A 342 -3.77 14.49 3.83
CA ALA A 342 -4.36 14.74 5.13
C ALA A 342 -3.52 14.20 6.29
N PHE A 343 -2.83 13.07 6.08
CA PHE A 343 -2.23 12.31 7.18
C PHE A 343 -0.75 11.98 7.02
N TRP A 344 -0.20 11.97 5.80
CA TRP A 344 1.17 11.48 5.54
C TRP A 344 2.13 12.54 5.00
N LYS A 345 1.62 13.54 4.26
CA LYS A 345 2.46 14.50 3.51
C LYS A 345 3.59 15.11 4.34
N ASP A 346 3.30 15.48 5.59
CA ASP A 346 4.25 16.22 6.42
C ASP A 346 5.29 15.30 7.11
N MET A 347 5.07 13.97 7.10
CA MET A 347 5.98 12.97 7.69
C MET A 347 6.63 12.03 6.65
N ILE A 348 6.17 12.05 5.39
CA ILE A 348 6.58 11.07 4.37
C ILE A 348 8.09 10.99 4.14
N ASN A 349 8.81 12.10 4.23
CA ASN A 349 10.27 12.09 4.02
C ASN A 349 11.04 11.46 5.19
N ASP A 350 10.49 11.54 6.41
CA ASP A 350 11.05 10.83 7.55
C ASP A 350 10.84 9.32 7.39
N TRP A 351 9.61 8.90 7.08
CA TRP A 351 9.30 7.50 6.76
C TRP A 351 10.16 6.97 5.59
N ALA A 352 10.22 7.69 4.47
CA ALA A 352 10.95 7.26 3.26
C ALA A 352 12.49 7.24 3.43
N THR A 353 13.01 7.85 4.50
CA THR A 353 14.45 7.80 4.81
C THR A 353 14.87 6.40 5.25
N ASP A 354 14.00 5.71 5.98
CA ASP A 354 14.19 4.34 6.43
C ASP A 354 12.81 3.71 6.71
N PRO A 355 12.14 3.12 5.69
CA PRO A 355 10.80 2.53 5.84
C PRO A 355 10.73 1.38 6.86
N GLU A 356 11.87 0.75 7.15
CA GLU A 356 12.02 -0.34 8.13
C GLU A 356 12.36 0.18 9.54
N ASN A 357 12.34 1.51 9.73
CA ASN A 357 12.66 2.12 11.01
C ASN A 357 11.56 1.85 12.05
N ALA A 358 11.83 0.90 12.95
CA ALA A 358 10.92 0.52 14.03
C ALA A 358 10.48 1.71 14.93
N TYR A 359 11.30 2.77 15.05
CA TYR A 359 10.97 3.95 15.84
C TYR A 359 9.95 4.88 15.19
N PHE A 360 9.64 4.71 13.89
CA PHE A 360 8.66 5.55 13.20
C PHE A 360 7.27 5.36 13.81
N TYR A 361 6.84 4.12 13.98
CA TYR A 361 5.57 3.83 14.63
C TYR A 361 5.52 4.38 16.07
N ASP A 362 6.58 4.16 16.86
CA ASP A 362 6.62 4.58 18.27
C ASP A 362 6.36 6.08 18.46
N ARG A 363 6.91 6.92 17.58
CA ARG A 363 6.70 8.38 17.63
C ARG A 363 5.39 8.85 17.00
N HIS A 364 4.65 7.99 16.31
CA HIS A 364 3.38 8.30 15.65
C HIS A 364 2.23 7.37 16.12
N LYS A 365 2.38 6.69 17.25
CA LYS A 365 1.45 5.65 17.70
C LYS A 365 0.02 6.16 17.83
N SER A 366 -0.16 7.40 18.29
CA SER A 366 -1.51 7.98 18.40
C SER A 366 -2.16 8.35 17.06
N GLU A 367 -1.40 8.32 15.96
CA GLU A 367 -1.86 8.65 14.61
C GLU A 367 -2.29 7.41 13.83
N PHE A 368 -1.79 6.22 14.16
CA PHE A 368 -2.07 4.96 13.48
C PHE A 368 -3.03 4.05 14.26
N VAL A 369 -3.81 3.24 13.53
CA VAL A 369 -4.74 2.27 14.15
C VAL A 369 -4.03 1.00 14.63
N THR A 370 -2.91 0.66 14.01
CA THR A 370 -2.05 -0.51 14.27
C THR A 370 -0.60 -0.17 13.95
N GLY A 371 0.34 -1.01 14.40
CA GLY A 371 1.73 -0.95 13.94
C GLY A 371 1.84 -1.16 12.43
N TYR A 372 1.05 -2.10 11.89
CA TYR A 372 1.01 -2.41 10.47
C TYR A 372 0.54 -1.21 9.63
N ALA A 373 -0.41 -0.41 10.11
CA ALA A 373 -0.85 0.81 9.42
C ALA A 373 0.26 1.86 9.21
N SER A 374 1.40 1.76 9.89
CA SER A 374 2.53 2.69 9.73
C SER A 374 3.55 2.26 8.67
N THR A 375 3.38 1.07 8.08
CA THR A 375 4.33 0.56 7.08
C THR A 375 4.28 1.32 5.77
N GLU A 376 3.10 1.82 5.35
CA GLU A 376 2.92 2.65 4.16
C GLU A 376 1.55 3.36 4.17
N CYS A 377 1.39 4.38 3.31
CA CYS A 377 0.16 5.17 3.26
C CYS A 377 -1.04 4.39 2.71
N ALA A 378 -0.83 3.41 1.82
CA ALA A 378 -1.90 2.57 1.31
C ALA A 378 -2.36 1.55 2.37
N GLU A 379 -1.44 0.90 3.09
CA GLU A 379 -1.79 0.09 4.28
C GLU A 379 -2.52 0.90 5.36
N ASP A 380 -2.07 2.12 5.68
CA ASP A 380 -2.77 2.98 6.65
C ASP A 380 -4.22 3.24 6.25
N LEU A 381 -4.45 3.55 4.98
CA LEU A 381 -5.79 3.80 4.47
C LEU A 381 -6.65 2.53 4.60
N ALA A 382 -6.13 1.37 4.21
CA ALA A 382 -6.83 0.10 4.28
C ALA A 382 -7.17 -0.32 5.72
N GLU A 383 -6.17 -0.28 6.62
CA GLU A 383 -6.32 -0.53 8.04
C GLU A 383 -7.33 0.43 8.69
N SER A 384 -7.20 1.72 8.41
CA SER A 384 -8.08 2.75 8.96
C SER A 384 -9.51 2.64 8.44
N PHE A 385 -9.72 2.23 7.19
CA PHE A 385 -11.05 1.96 6.66
C PHE A 385 -11.68 0.75 7.35
N CYS A 386 -10.91 -0.31 7.57
CA CYS A 386 -11.37 -1.49 8.27
C CYS A 386 -11.76 -1.18 9.72
N ALA A 387 -10.88 -0.47 10.43
CA ALA A 387 -11.13 0.07 11.76
C ALA A 387 -12.40 0.95 11.78
N TYR A 388 -12.55 1.85 10.79
CA TYR A 388 -13.76 2.67 10.66
C TYR A 388 -15.01 1.82 10.49
N VAL A 389 -14.96 0.70 9.76
CA VAL A 389 -16.12 -0.18 9.57
C VAL A 389 -16.50 -0.89 10.86
N PHE A 390 -15.53 -1.46 11.57
CA PHE A 390 -15.79 -2.43 12.64
C PHE A 390 -15.64 -1.92 14.07
N LEU A 391 -14.77 -0.95 14.32
CA LEU A 391 -14.58 -0.40 15.66
C LEU A 391 -15.77 0.43 16.10
N LYS A 392 -16.02 0.37 17.42
CA LYS A 392 -17.08 1.15 18.07
C LYS A 392 -16.71 2.63 18.19
N SER A 393 -15.43 2.91 18.40
CA SER A 393 -14.87 4.24 18.60
C SER A 393 -13.40 4.26 18.21
N ALA A 394 -12.90 5.44 17.87
CA ALA A 394 -11.47 5.69 17.79
C ALA A 394 -10.89 5.89 19.19
N ASP A 395 -9.69 5.38 19.42
CA ASP A 395 -9.01 5.50 20.73
C ASP A 395 -8.26 6.82 20.89
N THR A 396 -7.93 7.48 19.78
CA THR A 396 -7.20 8.75 19.75
C THR A 396 -7.87 9.78 18.83
N PRO A 397 -7.59 11.08 19.01
CA PRO A 397 -8.01 12.11 18.06
C PRO A 397 -7.47 11.91 16.64
N GLY A 398 -6.26 11.38 16.47
CA GLY A 398 -5.66 11.08 15.17
C GLY A 398 -6.45 10.02 14.40
N VAL A 399 -6.76 8.90 15.06
CA VAL A 399 -7.62 7.84 14.50
C VAL A 399 -9.04 8.36 14.25
N GLN A 400 -9.59 9.19 15.13
CA GLN A 400 -10.91 9.79 14.91
C GLN A 400 -10.94 10.66 13.65
N ALA A 401 -9.87 11.42 13.36
CA ALA A 401 -9.78 12.23 12.14
C ALA A 401 -9.79 11.37 10.87
N LYS A 402 -9.22 10.16 10.91
CA LYS A 402 -9.29 9.17 9.83
C LYS A 402 -10.70 8.61 9.66
N PHE A 403 -11.43 8.37 10.76
CA PHE A 403 -12.84 7.97 10.67
C PHE A 403 -13.71 9.09 10.07
N ASP A 404 -13.46 10.33 10.48
CA ASP A 404 -14.12 11.52 9.93
C ASP A 404 -13.80 11.71 8.45
N PHE A 405 -12.58 11.34 8.00
CA PHE A 405 -12.20 11.35 6.59
C PHE A 405 -13.15 10.50 5.76
N PHE A 406 -13.41 9.25 6.16
CA PHE A 406 -14.31 8.33 5.44
C PHE A 406 -15.77 8.81 5.47
N ASP A 407 -16.20 9.46 6.56
CA ASP A 407 -17.54 10.01 6.70
C ASP A 407 -17.85 11.14 5.70
N ARG A 408 -16.83 11.75 5.09
CA ARG A 408 -16.99 12.75 4.01
C ARG A 408 -17.39 12.15 2.66
N TYR A 409 -17.28 10.82 2.50
CA TYR A 409 -17.60 10.10 1.27
C TYR A 409 -18.88 9.27 1.46
N PRO A 410 -20.05 9.74 0.99
CA PRO A 410 -21.34 9.08 1.21
C PRO A 410 -21.36 7.62 0.78
N GLU A 411 -20.67 7.28 -0.31
CA GLU A 411 -20.50 5.95 -0.86
C GLU A 411 -19.73 5.01 0.08
N LEU A 412 -18.64 5.48 0.72
CA LEU A 412 -17.88 4.69 1.69
C LEU A 412 -18.68 4.48 2.99
N LYS A 413 -19.41 5.51 3.43
CA LYS A 413 -20.36 5.39 4.56
C LYS A 413 -21.48 4.40 4.25
N GLN A 414 -22.02 4.43 3.03
CA GLN A 414 -23.02 3.46 2.60
C GLN A 414 -22.45 2.05 2.55
N LEU A 415 -21.22 1.89 2.04
CA LEU A 415 -20.53 0.60 2.00
C LEU A 415 -20.34 0.02 3.40
N LYS A 416 -19.87 0.82 4.37
CA LYS A 416 -19.79 0.42 5.79
C LYS A 416 -21.13 -0.16 6.29
N GLN A 417 -22.25 0.52 6.03
CA GLN A 417 -23.57 0.04 6.45
C GLN A 417 -23.96 -1.28 5.75
N GLN A 418 -23.59 -1.47 4.49
CA GLN A 418 -23.84 -2.71 3.77
C GLN A 418 -23.03 -3.88 4.36
N ILE A 419 -21.75 -3.66 4.65
CA ILE A 419 -20.86 -4.65 5.29
C ILE A 419 -21.43 -5.05 6.66
N LEU A 420 -21.71 -4.07 7.53
CA LEU A 420 -22.27 -4.32 8.87
C LEU A 420 -23.61 -5.09 8.81
N LYS A 421 -24.47 -4.75 7.84
CA LYS A 421 -25.73 -5.48 7.64
C LYS A 421 -25.50 -6.93 7.23
N LYS A 422 -24.51 -7.18 6.37
CA LYS A 422 -24.17 -8.53 5.89
C LYS A 422 -23.56 -9.38 7.00
N VAL A 423 -22.53 -8.88 7.67
CA VAL A 423 -21.91 -9.52 8.84
C VAL A 423 -22.97 -9.91 9.86
N LYS A 424 -23.87 -8.98 10.21
CA LYS A 424 -24.99 -9.25 11.13
C LYS A 424 -25.97 -10.31 10.60
N ALA A 425 -26.38 -10.23 9.33
CA ALA A 425 -27.35 -11.16 8.75
C ALA A 425 -26.78 -12.59 8.63
N ASN A 426 -25.48 -12.70 8.43
CA ASN A 426 -24.77 -13.98 8.26
C ASN A 426 -24.13 -14.50 9.56
N HIS A 427 -24.28 -13.78 10.68
CA HIS A 427 -23.71 -14.13 11.99
C HIS A 427 -22.18 -14.29 11.95
N VAL A 428 -21.50 -13.44 11.18
CA VAL A 428 -20.03 -13.38 11.14
C VAL A 428 -19.56 -12.67 12.42
N TYR A 429 -18.71 -13.32 13.22
CA TYR A 429 -18.06 -12.67 14.36
C TYR A 429 -17.05 -11.64 13.86
N VAL A 430 -16.96 -10.50 14.54
CA VAL A 430 -16.00 -9.43 14.25
C VAL A 430 -15.36 -9.06 15.57
N ASN A 431 -14.03 -8.97 15.57
CA ASN A 431 -13.30 -8.56 16.76
C ASN A 431 -13.55 -7.06 17.03
N PRO A 432 -14.07 -6.67 18.21
CA PRO A 432 -14.26 -5.26 18.53
C PRO A 432 -12.96 -4.51 18.86
N GLU A 433 -11.80 -5.19 18.88
CA GLU A 433 -10.46 -4.67 19.16
C GLU A 433 -9.50 -5.09 18.03
N ILE A 434 -8.55 -4.24 17.64
CA ILE A 434 -7.64 -4.50 16.49
C ILE A 434 -6.36 -5.21 16.93
N GLU A 435 -5.75 -4.75 18.03
CA GLU A 435 -4.57 -5.36 18.63
C GLU A 435 -4.85 -5.67 20.11
N PRO A 436 -4.55 -6.88 20.61
CA PRO A 436 -4.42 -7.07 22.05
C PRO A 436 -3.22 -6.24 22.54
N ASP A 437 -3.40 -5.47 23.61
CA ASP A 437 -2.31 -4.78 24.32
C ASP A 437 -1.10 -5.73 24.50
N ASP A 438 0.07 -5.25 24.04
CA ASP A 438 1.40 -5.71 24.45
C ASP A 438 1.85 -7.10 23.96
N GLY A 439 1.85 -7.35 22.65
CA GLY A 439 2.58 -8.50 22.08
C GLY A 439 2.06 -9.87 22.53
N LYS A 440 0.81 -9.93 23.00
CA LYS A 440 0.10 -11.19 23.19
C LYS A 440 -0.57 -11.57 21.89
N ILE A 441 0.19 -12.21 21.00
CA ILE A 441 -0.42 -13.09 19.99
C ILE A 441 -1.31 -14.06 20.74
N PHE A 442 -2.63 -13.94 20.53
CA PHE A 442 -3.70 -14.94 20.69
C PHE A 442 -3.43 -16.15 21.61
N ASP A 443 -2.93 -15.92 22.82
CA ASP A 443 -2.89 -16.95 23.86
C ASP A 443 -4.17 -16.86 24.68
N ASP A 444 -5.02 -17.86 24.43
CA ASP A 444 -6.14 -18.34 25.22
C ASP A 444 -7.18 -17.31 25.71
N ALA A 445 -8.31 -17.23 25.00
CA ALA A 445 -9.58 -16.82 25.61
C ALA A 445 -10.81 -17.51 24.98
N ALA A 446 -11.11 -18.68 25.56
CA ALA A 446 -12.42 -19.30 25.87
C ALA A 446 -13.54 -19.40 24.82
#